data_AF-A0A430JF83-F1
#
_entry.id   AF-A0A430JF83-F1
#
_cell.length_a   1.000
_cell.length_b   1.000
_cell.length_c   1.000
_cell.angle_alpha   90.00
_cell.angle_beta   90.00
_cell.angle_gamma   90.00
#
_symmetry.space_group_name_H-M   'P 1'
#
loop_
_entity.id
_entity.type
_entity.pdbx_description
1 polymer ?
#
loop_
_entity_poly.entity_id
_entity_poly.type
_entity_poly.pdbx_seq_one_letter_code
_entity_poly.pdbx_strand_id
1 'polypeptide(L)'
;MSRSHAQKMRQRLLREGKTDPGQQRLTWHGIHPVTKTTPSLAESKTKQQNKHKLRNLIHDSGAGSFSICRVYRQATPCSFI
;
A
#
# COMPACT_ATOMS: atom_id res chain seq x y z
N MET A 1 1.57 -26.24 -20.95
CA MET A 1 2.32 -26.09 -19.67
C MET A 1 2.21 -27.37 -18.87
N SER A 2 3.33 -27.94 -18.43
CA SER A 2 3.32 -29.13 -17.56
C SER A 2 2.97 -28.73 -16.12
N ARG A 3 2.25 -29.60 -15.40
CA ARG A 3 2.04 -29.43 -13.96
C ARG A 3 3.38 -29.54 -13.23
N SER A 4 3.62 -28.66 -12.26
CA SER A 4 4.83 -28.72 -11.44
C SER A 4 4.89 -30.03 -10.65
N HIS A 5 6.10 -30.50 -10.35
CA HIS A 5 6.31 -31.71 -9.55
C HIS A 5 5.57 -31.62 -8.19
N ALA A 6 5.64 -30.45 -7.54
CA ALA A 6 4.94 -30.19 -6.28
C ALA A 6 3.41 -30.33 -6.40
N GLN A 7 2.82 -29.89 -7.51
CA GLN A 7 1.39 -30.03 -7.74
C GLN A 7 0.99 -31.50 -7.93
N LYS A 8 1.79 -32.28 -8.67
CA LYS A 8 1.55 -33.72 -8.86
C LYS A 8 1.62 -34.48 -7.54
N MET A 9 2.60 -34.16 -6.70
CA MET A 9 2.74 -34.77 -5.37
C MET A 9 1.54 -34.47 -4.47
N ARG A 10 1.06 -33.22 -4.42
CA ARG A 10 -0.15 -32.88 -3.66
C ARG A 10 -1.37 -33.68 -4.14
N GLN A 11 -1.58 -33.76 -5.45
CA GLN A 11 -2.68 -34.54 -6.03
C GLN A 11 -2.59 -36.05 -5.72
N ARG A 12 -1.38 -36.58 -5.59
CA ARG A 12 -1.18 -37.98 -5.14
C ARG A 12 -1.58 -38.15 -3.67
N LEU A 13 -1.10 -37.28 -2.78
CA LEU A 13 -1.41 -37.37 -1.35
C LEU A 13 -2.92 -37.23 -1.07
N LEU A 14 -3.60 -36.36 -1.82
CA LEU A 14 -5.07 -36.22 -1.74
C LEU A 14 -5.80 -37.51 -2.16
N ARG A 15 -5.34 -38.19 -3.22
CA ARG A 15 -5.90 -39.48 -3.64
C ARG A 15 -5.67 -40.58 -2.61
N GLU A 16 -4.57 -40.51 -1.87
CA GLU A 16 -4.27 -41.41 -0.75
C GLU A 16 -5.06 -41.07 0.52
N GLY A 17 -5.93 -40.04 0.50
CA GLY A 17 -6.76 -39.64 1.64
C GLY A 17 -6.06 -38.75 2.67
N LYS A 18 -4.88 -38.21 2.35
CA LYS A 18 -4.13 -37.31 3.24
C LYS A 18 -4.66 -35.88 3.13
N THR A 19 -4.40 -35.08 4.16
CA THR A 19 -4.87 -33.69 4.27
C THR A 19 -4.36 -32.78 3.16
N ASP A 20 -5.21 -31.85 2.70
CA ASP A 20 -4.81 -30.81 1.76
C ASP A 20 -4.01 -29.70 2.45
N PRO A 21 -2.72 -29.50 2.10
CA PRO A 21 -1.97 -28.35 2.62
C PRO A 21 -2.54 -27.01 2.14
N GLY A 22 -3.38 -26.98 1.10
CA GLY A 22 -4.11 -25.79 0.66
C GLY A 22 -5.01 -25.20 1.73
N GLN A 23 -5.66 -26.05 2.53
CA GLN A 23 -6.56 -25.62 3.61
C GLN A 23 -5.81 -24.95 4.77
N GLN A 24 -4.54 -25.30 4.97
CA GLN A 24 -3.68 -24.72 6.02
C GLN A 24 -2.94 -23.47 5.53
N ARG A 25 -2.98 -23.16 4.23
CA ARG A 25 -2.29 -21.98 3.71
C ARG A 25 -3.11 -20.73 3.99
N LEU A 26 -2.45 -19.74 4.57
CA LEU A 26 -2.99 -18.40 4.69
C LEU A 26 -3.24 -17.81 3.30
N THR A 27 -4.37 -17.13 3.18
CA THR A 27 -4.72 -16.33 2.00
C THR A 27 -4.39 -14.88 2.27
N TRP A 28 -4.07 -14.14 1.20
CA TRP A 28 -3.89 -12.70 1.29
C TRP A 28 -5.21 -11.93 1.36
N HIS A 29 -6.37 -12.61 1.35
CA HIS A 29 -7.70 -11.99 1.44
C HIS A 29 -7.93 -10.86 0.42
N GLY A 30 -7.43 -11.04 -0.82
CA GLY A 30 -7.55 -10.03 -1.88
C GLY A 30 -6.56 -8.85 -1.78
N ILE A 31 -5.68 -8.86 -0.78
CA ILE A 31 -4.59 -7.89 -0.68
C ILE A 31 -3.46 -8.33 -1.61
N HIS A 32 -3.08 -7.47 -2.55
CA HIS A 32 -1.88 -7.66 -3.35
C HIS A 32 -0.70 -6.95 -2.67
N PRO A 33 0.18 -7.67 -1.94
CA PRO A 33 1.25 -7.03 -1.15
C PRO A 33 2.26 -6.28 -2.01
N VAL A 34 2.41 -6.67 -3.28
CA VAL A 34 3.37 -6.05 -4.21
C VAL A 34 2.91 -4.67 -4.68
N THR A 35 1.61 -4.38 -4.69
CA THR A 35 1.09 -3.13 -5.25
C THR A 35 1.08 -1.97 -4.24
N LYS A 36 1.30 -2.23 -2.95
CA LYS A 36 1.38 -1.20 -1.91
C LYS A 36 2.84 -0.83 -1.64
N THR A 37 3.48 -0.19 -2.61
CA THR A 37 4.82 0.38 -2.43
C THR A 37 4.71 1.72 -1.67
N THR A 38 5.51 1.86 -0.61
CA THR A 38 5.71 3.17 0.04
C THR A 38 6.33 4.11 -0.99
N PRO A 39 5.80 5.34 -1.17
CA PRO A 39 6.36 6.26 -2.15
C PRO A 39 7.80 6.62 -1.80
N SER A 40 8.64 6.76 -2.82
CA SER A 40 9.98 7.29 -2.67
C SER A 40 9.96 8.73 -2.14
N LEU A 41 11.04 9.17 -1.51
CA LEU A 41 11.21 10.55 -1.07
C LEU A 41 11.02 11.56 -2.22
N ALA A 42 11.47 11.21 -3.43
CA ALA A 42 11.27 12.05 -4.63
C ALA A 42 9.79 12.14 -5.04
N GLU A 43 9.07 11.02 -4.99
CA GLU A 43 7.64 10.93 -5.33
C GLU A 43 6.78 11.69 -4.30
N SER A 44 7.14 11.60 -3.02
CA SER A 44 6.47 12.34 -1.95
C SER A 44 6.63 13.86 -2.13
N LYS A 45 7.86 14.32 -2.41
CA LYS A 45 8.15 15.75 -2.66
C LYS A 45 7.40 16.30 -3.87
N THR A 46 7.42 15.58 -5.00
CA THR A 46 6.71 16.00 -6.22
C THR A 46 5.21 16.02 -6.02
N LYS A 47 4.65 15.00 -5.36
CA LYS A 47 3.22 14.96 -5.00
C LYS A 47 2.83 16.14 -4.11
N GLN A 48 3.63 16.47 -3.09
CA GLN A 48 3.36 17.60 -2.21
C GLN A 48 3.40 18.93 -2.97
N GLN A 49 4.40 19.13 -3.83
CA GLN A 49 4.52 20.34 -4.65
C GLN A 49 3.35 20.49 -5.62
N ASN A 50 2.86 19.39 -6.20
CA ASN A 50 1.79 19.40 -7.19
C ASN A 50 0.38 19.39 -6.59
N LYS A 51 0.22 18.96 -5.33
CA LYS A 51 -1.08 18.80 -4.66
C LYS A 51 -1.91 20.10 -4.58
N HIS A 52 -1.26 21.25 -4.49
CA HIS A 52 -1.91 22.54 -4.23
C HIS A 52 -1.66 23.60 -5.30
N LYS A 53 -1.30 23.22 -6.53
CA LYS A 53 -0.96 24.18 -7.61
C LYS A 53 -2.14 24.93 -8.21
N LEU A 54 -3.38 24.51 -7.96
CA LEU A 54 -4.57 25.00 -8.68
C LEU A 54 -5.28 26.20 -8.03
N ARG A 55 -4.58 27.05 -7.26
CA ARG A 55 -5.26 28.19 -6.60
C ARG A 55 -4.50 29.53 -6.56
N ASN A 56 -3.43 29.69 -7.35
CA ASN A 56 -2.64 30.93 -7.31
C ASN A 56 -2.54 31.68 -8.66
N LEU A 57 -3.28 31.27 -9.71
CA LEU A 57 -3.22 31.96 -11.00
C LEU A 57 -4.20 33.14 -11.14
N ILE A 58 -5.05 33.39 -10.15
CA ILE A 58 -6.02 34.51 -10.18
C ILE A 58 -6.09 35.14 -8.79
N HIS A 59 -5.07 35.93 -8.43
CA HIS A 59 -5.23 36.99 -7.42
C HIS A 59 -4.27 38.11 -7.83
N ASP A 60 -4.63 38.75 -8.93
CA ASP A 60 -4.27 40.15 -9.12
C ASP A 60 -5.11 40.96 -8.11
N SER A 61 -4.48 41.93 -7.45
CA SER A 61 -5.04 42.84 -6.46
C SER A 61 -5.44 42.28 -5.07
N GLY A 62 -4.74 42.78 -4.04
CA GLY A 62 -5.31 43.20 -2.75
C GLY A 62 -5.88 42.12 -1.80
N ALA A 63 -5.19 41.90 -0.68
CA ALA A 63 -5.72 41.40 0.59
C ALA A 63 -6.55 40.09 0.55
N GLY A 64 -5.93 38.93 0.79
CA GLY A 64 -6.68 37.68 0.89
C GLY A 64 -5.96 36.49 1.52
N SER A 65 -6.16 36.32 2.83
CA SER A 65 -6.10 35.07 3.62
C SER A 65 -4.97 34.05 3.35
N PHE A 66 -3.95 34.06 4.22
CA PHE A 66 -3.02 32.95 4.39
C PHE A 66 -3.75 31.72 4.96
N SER A 67 -4.24 30.82 4.09
CA SER A 67 -4.76 29.52 4.53
C SER A 67 -3.61 28.59 4.91
N ILE A 68 -3.43 28.44 6.22
CA ILE A 68 -2.53 27.55 6.94
C ILE A 68 -2.60 26.11 6.39
N CYS A 69 -1.46 25.59 5.93
CA CYS A 69 -1.14 24.16 5.93
C CYS A 69 0.08 23.92 6.84
N ARG A 70 -0.04 24.34 8.10
CA ARG A 70 0.77 23.82 9.21
C ARG A 70 -0.14 22.93 10.04
N VAL A 71 0.43 21.86 10.60
CA VAL A 71 -0.18 20.82 11.47
C VAL A 71 -0.88 19.72 10.66
N TYR A 72 -0.38 18.48 10.53
CA TYR A 72 0.11 17.58 11.56
C TYR A 72 1.47 16.95 11.22
N ARG A 73 2.51 17.41 11.92
CA ARG A 73 3.75 16.66 12.17
C ARG A 73 3.85 16.46 13.68
N GLN A 74 3.24 15.40 14.18
CA GLN A 74 3.55 14.76 15.45
C GLN A 74 3.45 13.26 15.13
N ALA A 75 4.53 12.50 14.93
CA ALA A 75 5.52 12.15 15.94
C ALA A 75 4.86 11.83 17.29
N THR A 76 4.02 10.79 17.33
CA THR A 76 3.78 10.07 18.59
C THR A 76 4.90 9.04 18.75
N PRO A 77 5.73 9.13 19.81
CA PRO A 77 6.74 8.13 20.10
C PRO A 77 6.09 6.83 20.60
N CYS A 78 6.84 5.74 20.45
CA CYS A 78 6.55 4.42 21.01
C CYS A 78 6.17 4.46 22.50
N SER A 79 5.15 3.69 22.89
CA SER A 79 4.90 3.10 24.23
C SER A 79 3.79 2.05 24.05
N PHE A 80 4.08 0.75 23.89
CA PHE A 80 4.09 -0.27 24.96
C PHE A 80 2.95 -0.11 25.98
N ILE A 81 1.87 -0.89 25.80
CA ILE A 81 1.29 -1.84 26.78
C ILE A 81 0.79 -3.05 25.98
#